data_AF-A0A067SRP6-F1
#
_entry.id   AF-A0A067SRP6-F1
#
_cell.length_a   1.000
_cell.length_b   1.000
_cell.length_c   1.000
_cell.angle_alpha   90.00
_cell.angle_beta   90.00
_cell.angle_gamma   90.00
#
_symmetry.space_group_name_H-M   'P 1'
#
loop_
_entity.id
_entity.type
_entity.pdbx_description
1 polymer ?
#
loop_
_entity_poly.entity_id
_entity_poly.type
_entity_poly.pdbx_seq_one_letter_code
_entity_poly.pdbx_strand_id
1 'polypeptide(L)'
;MIQPKVEIYQGAFVGKGYHDRLRWAAFCPSIGEIHHGPANHVPIQEGLGASGLGATFSPFFQPDAPEIAYCIALSDWWRGITERPRDSVTPQQPIQRHHSMHRVHRLISETGPFVPPDGYFDCTVEVLKVYTNSTVHTMYATDYTRNNDMSGAQSNSWSSSLSEYVLQFEMWDDAAQIAGEMRPGEYYSIKNARMKINSAGQLEGKVVQDKIVKLDESDAATSIHLKALLERKKNWEAKETSLEPEISYQLIEDVKEGKFFHCTVEVCFIPFAHVNPF
;
A
#
# COMPACT_ATOMS: atom_id res chain seq x y z
N MET A 1 -39.86 3.45 3.22
CA MET A 1 -38.46 3.58 3.64
C MET A 1 -37.88 2.18 3.84
N ILE A 2 -37.01 1.71 2.94
CA ILE A 2 -36.33 0.42 3.14
C ILE A 2 -35.14 0.71 4.06
N GLN A 3 -35.22 0.27 5.31
CA GLN A 3 -34.12 0.47 6.26
C GLN A 3 -32.96 -0.46 5.89
N PRO A 4 -31.70 0.01 5.99
CA PRO A 4 -30.55 -0.87 5.83
C PRO A 4 -30.64 -1.99 6.86
N LYS A 5 -30.22 -3.20 6.47
CA LYS A 5 -30.15 -4.31 7.43
C LYS A 5 -29.00 -4.00 8.39
N VAL A 6 -29.32 -3.76 9.66
CA VAL A 6 -28.32 -3.55 10.70
C VAL A 6 -27.99 -4.90 11.33
N GLU A 7 -26.71 -5.26 11.34
CA GLU A 7 -26.18 -6.48 11.96
C GLU A 7 -25.04 -6.13 12.91
N ILE A 8 -24.78 -6.96 13.91
CA ILE A 8 -23.59 -6.83 14.74
C ILE A 8 -22.51 -7.73 14.16
N TYR A 9 -21.39 -7.15 13.74
CA TYR A 9 -20.22 -7.87 13.23
C TYR A 9 -19.00 -7.48 14.06
N GLN A 10 -18.36 -8.48 14.70
CA GLN A 10 -17.20 -8.28 15.59
C GLN A 10 -17.45 -7.21 16.67
N GLY A 11 -18.66 -7.19 17.25
CA GLY A 11 -19.03 -6.24 18.30
C GLY A 11 -19.41 -4.83 17.82
N ALA A 12 -19.33 -4.56 16.52
CA ALA A 12 -19.72 -3.29 15.92
C ALA A 12 -21.05 -3.39 15.16
N PHE A 13 -21.85 -2.32 15.16
CA PHE A 13 -23.03 -2.21 14.29
C PHE A 13 -22.59 -1.96 12.85
N VAL A 14 -23.05 -2.82 11.94
CA VAL A 14 -22.79 -2.74 10.50
C VAL A 14 -24.12 -2.62 9.77
N GLY A 15 -24.26 -1.57 8.97
CA GLY A 15 -25.35 -1.43 8.01
C GLY A 15 -25.00 -2.10 6.68
N LYS A 16 -25.83 -3.03 6.22
CA LYS A 16 -25.73 -3.62 4.88
C LYS A 16 -26.76 -2.97 3.96
N GLY A 17 -26.28 -2.37 2.88
CA GLY A 17 -27.09 -1.84 1.79
C GLY A 17 -26.95 -2.70 0.53
N TYR A 18 -28.06 -2.98 -0.13
CA TYR A 18 -28.07 -3.71 -1.40
C TYR A 18 -28.27 -2.72 -2.55
N HIS A 19 -27.54 -2.92 -3.65
CA HIS A 19 -27.52 -2.00 -4.79
C HIS A 19 -28.90 -1.79 -5.46
N ASP A 20 -29.83 -2.73 -5.28
CA ASP A 20 -31.18 -2.75 -5.84
C ASP A 20 -32.26 -2.23 -4.86
N ARG A 21 -31.89 -1.86 -3.63
CA ARG A 21 -32.84 -1.51 -2.56
C ARG A 21 -32.45 -0.30 -1.72
N LEU A 22 -31.15 -0.05 -1.58
CA LEU A 22 -30.64 1.05 -0.77
C LEU A 22 -30.81 2.36 -1.54
N ARG A 23 -31.60 3.28 -0.99
CA ARG A 23 -31.62 4.67 -1.43
C ARG A 23 -30.81 5.53 -0.47
N TRP A 24 -30.13 6.55 -1.00
CA TRP A 24 -29.27 7.42 -0.22
C TRP A 24 -29.39 8.88 -0.66
N ALA A 25 -29.08 9.77 0.28
CA ALA A 25 -28.97 11.20 0.10
C ALA A 25 -27.86 11.72 1.01
N ALA A 26 -27.11 12.73 0.57
CA ALA A 26 -26.18 13.45 1.43
C ALA A 26 -26.77 14.83 1.73
N PHE A 27 -26.79 15.21 3.00
CA PHE A 27 -27.20 16.55 3.43
C PHE A 27 -25.95 17.38 3.69
N CYS A 28 -25.89 18.59 3.10
CA CYS A 28 -24.79 19.52 3.29
C CYS A 28 -25.23 20.66 4.21
N PRO A 29 -24.77 20.71 5.47
CA PRO A 29 -25.26 21.71 6.43
C PRO A 29 -24.90 23.16 6.11
N SER A 30 -23.83 23.40 5.34
CA SER A 30 -23.40 24.76 5.00
C SER A 30 -24.34 25.44 4.01
N ILE A 31 -24.98 24.66 3.14
CA ILE A 31 -25.92 25.14 2.11
C ILE A 31 -27.37 24.77 2.42
N GLY A 32 -27.61 23.83 3.35
CA GLY A 32 -28.96 23.40 3.73
C GLY A 32 -29.64 22.53 2.66
N GLU A 33 -28.87 21.95 1.74
CA GLU A 33 -29.37 21.23 0.58
C GLU A 33 -28.96 19.76 0.58
N ILE A 34 -29.76 18.98 -0.15
CA ILE A 34 -29.50 17.56 -0.42
C ILE A 34 -28.76 17.44 -1.74
N HIS A 35 -27.72 16.61 -1.75
CA HIS A 35 -26.96 16.30 -2.95
C HIS A 35 -26.69 14.81 -3.09
N HIS A 36 -26.48 14.38 -4.34
CA HIS A 36 -26.29 12.98 -4.72
C HIS A 36 -24.94 12.72 -5.40
N GLY A 37 -23.98 13.64 -5.26
CA GLY A 37 -22.66 13.56 -5.89
C GLY A 37 -22.72 13.68 -7.44
N PRO A 38 -21.60 13.46 -8.15
CA PRO A 38 -21.59 13.51 -9.61
C PRO A 38 -22.38 12.35 -10.22
N ALA A 39 -23.22 12.67 -11.21
CA ALA A 39 -24.12 11.70 -11.85
C ALA A 39 -23.35 10.74 -12.78
N ASN A 40 -22.94 9.59 -12.26
CA ASN A 40 -22.24 8.53 -13.02
C ASN A 40 -23.23 7.64 -13.80
N HIS A 41 -24.03 8.21 -14.71
CA HIS A 41 -25.03 7.50 -15.53
C HIS A 41 -26.12 6.75 -14.74
N VAL A 42 -26.31 7.09 -13.47
CA VAL A 42 -27.30 6.47 -12.58
C VAL A 42 -28.66 7.13 -12.79
N PRO A 43 -29.76 6.37 -12.97
CA PRO A 43 -31.09 6.93 -13.14
C PRO A 43 -31.51 7.78 -11.93
N ILE A 44 -31.91 9.03 -12.19
CA ILE A 44 -32.33 9.97 -11.13
C ILE A 44 -33.76 9.67 -10.67
N GLN A 45 -34.63 9.27 -11.58
CA GLN A 45 -36.03 8.98 -11.31
C GLN A 45 -36.41 7.56 -11.78
N GLU A 46 -37.34 6.96 -11.05
CA GLU A 46 -37.98 5.70 -11.40
C GLU A 46 -39.14 5.95 -12.36
N GLY A 47 -39.34 5.06 -13.32
CA GLY A 47 -40.47 5.12 -14.25
C GLY A 47 -40.06 4.98 -15.71
N LEU A 48 -41.06 4.71 -16.55
CA LEU A 48 -40.91 4.61 -18.01
C LEU A 48 -40.73 6.00 -18.60
N GLY A 49 -39.60 6.25 -19.27
CA GLY A 49 -39.42 7.45 -20.08
C GLY A 49 -40.36 7.46 -21.29
N ALA A 50 -40.40 8.57 -22.03
CA ALA A 50 -41.25 8.73 -23.23
C ALA A 50 -41.02 7.65 -24.32
N SER A 51 -39.88 6.94 -24.27
CA SER A 51 -39.50 5.83 -25.15
C SER A 51 -39.97 4.45 -24.68
N GLY A 52 -40.66 4.35 -23.52
CA GLY A 52 -41.00 3.06 -22.91
C GLY A 52 -39.81 2.32 -22.29
N LEU A 53 -38.64 2.96 -22.23
CA LEU A 53 -37.46 2.48 -21.50
C LEU A 53 -37.32 3.32 -20.23
N GLY A 54 -37.26 2.65 -19.08
CA GLY A 54 -37.30 3.28 -17.77
C GLY A 54 -36.52 2.50 -16.72
N ALA A 55 -36.00 3.21 -15.72
CA ALA A 55 -35.36 2.56 -14.59
C ALA A 55 -36.42 2.08 -13.60
N THR A 56 -36.35 0.82 -13.20
CA THR A 56 -37.19 0.24 -12.14
C THR A 56 -36.76 0.67 -10.75
N PHE A 57 -35.55 1.23 -10.62
CA PHE A 57 -34.96 1.62 -9.36
C PHE A 57 -34.07 2.87 -9.53
N SER A 58 -34.20 3.82 -8.60
CA SER A 58 -33.28 4.92 -8.39
C SER A 58 -32.63 4.78 -7.01
N PRO A 59 -31.29 4.79 -6.91
CA PRO A 59 -30.60 4.77 -5.61
C PRO A 59 -30.67 6.12 -4.91
N PHE A 60 -31.28 7.14 -5.50
CA PHE A 60 -31.34 8.46 -4.91
C PHE A 60 -32.59 8.62 -4.07
N PHE A 61 -32.38 8.95 -2.80
CA PHE A 61 -33.44 9.30 -1.89
C PHE A 61 -33.75 10.80 -2.02
N GLN A 62 -35.03 11.14 -2.16
CA GLN A 62 -35.48 12.53 -2.11
C GLN A 62 -36.20 12.71 -0.77
N PRO A 63 -35.53 13.29 0.23
CA PRO A 63 -36.15 13.48 1.53
C PRO A 63 -37.23 14.54 1.48
N ASP A 64 -38.25 14.39 2.31
CA ASP A 64 -39.31 15.37 2.47
C ASP A 64 -38.93 16.47 3.48
N ALA A 65 -39.81 17.47 3.63
CA ALA A 65 -39.56 18.60 4.53
C ALA A 65 -39.31 18.18 6.01
N PRO A 66 -40.07 17.22 6.59
CA PRO A 66 -39.75 16.65 7.90
C PRO A 66 -38.34 16.05 8.01
N GLU A 67 -37.89 15.29 7.01
CA GLU A 67 -36.58 14.65 7.00
C GLU A 67 -35.45 15.69 6.87
N ILE A 68 -35.65 16.73 6.05
CA ILE A 68 -34.72 17.86 5.96
C ILE A 68 -34.63 18.60 7.29
N ALA A 69 -35.76 18.87 7.95
CA ALA A 69 -35.78 19.51 9.26
C ALA A 69 -35.05 18.67 10.32
N TYR A 70 -35.17 17.35 10.26
CA TYR A 70 -34.41 16.45 11.11
C TYR A 70 -32.90 16.52 10.86
N CYS A 71 -32.47 16.56 9.60
CA CYS A 71 -31.04 16.72 9.25
C CYS A 71 -30.46 18.05 9.74
N ILE A 72 -31.24 19.14 9.66
CA ILE A 72 -30.87 20.45 10.23
C ILE A 72 -30.67 20.34 11.74
N ALA A 73 -31.66 19.80 12.46
CA ALA A 73 -31.58 19.63 13.90
C ALA A 73 -30.39 18.75 14.33
N LEU A 74 -30.11 17.69 13.58
CA LEU A 74 -28.96 16.81 13.82
C LEU A 74 -27.62 17.54 13.60
N SER A 75 -27.54 18.39 12.57
CA SER A 75 -26.36 19.20 12.31
C SER A 75 -26.10 20.23 13.42
N ASP A 76 -27.16 20.89 13.91
CA ASP A 76 -27.05 21.86 15.00
C ASP A 76 -26.63 21.20 16.31
N TRP A 77 -27.20 20.02 16.61
CA TRP A 77 -26.76 19.20 17.73
C TRP A 77 -25.29 18.81 17.63
N TRP A 78 -24.82 18.38 16.45
CA TRP A 78 -23.43 17.98 16.24
C TRP A 78 -22.45 19.15 16.47
N ARG A 79 -22.76 20.33 15.92
CA ARG A 79 -21.99 21.56 16.12
C ARG A 79 -21.91 21.96 17.59
N GLY A 80 -23.03 21.87 18.30
CA GLY A 80 -23.10 22.13 19.73
C GLY A 80 -22.32 21.14 20.61
N ILE A 81 -21.95 19.97 20.10
CA ILE A 81 -21.03 19.03 20.78
C ILE A 81 -19.58 19.40 20.50
N THR A 82 -19.25 19.79 19.26
CA THR A 82 -17.87 20.08 18.86
C THR A 82 -17.32 21.39 19.43
N GLU A 83 -18.19 22.36 19.76
CA GLU A 83 -17.80 23.70 20.23
C GLU A 83 -17.66 23.81 21.77
N ARG A 84 -17.93 22.74 22.54
CA ARG A 84 -17.82 22.81 24.02
C ARG A 84 -16.35 22.79 24.47
N PRO A 85 -15.92 23.75 25.32
CA PRO A 85 -14.59 23.74 25.94
C PRO A 85 -14.36 22.48 26.79
N ARG A 86 -13.15 21.91 26.72
CA ARG A 86 -12.76 20.61 27.31
C ARG A 86 -12.59 20.61 28.84
N ASP A 87 -13.29 21.48 29.56
CA ASP A 87 -13.17 21.57 31.00
C ASP A 87 -14.50 21.18 31.65
N SER A 88 -14.45 20.12 32.48
CA SER A 88 -15.52 19.53 33.30
C SER A 88 -16.32 18.39 32.66
N VAL A 89 -16.21 17.22 33.30
CA VAL A 89 -16.87 15.93 33.02
C VAL A 89 -16.19 15.12 31.92
N THR A 90 -15.69 13.94 32.33
CA THR A 90 -15.08 12.93 31.48
C THR A 90 -15.88 12.80 30.19
N PRO A 91 -15.32 13.13 29.03
CA PRO A 91 -15.94 12.74 27.79
C PRO A 91 -15.96 11.21 27.84
N GLN A 92 -17.15 10.59 27.84
CA GLN A 92 -17.28 9.45 26.95
C GLN A 92 -16.85 10.02 25.60
N GLN A 93 -15.59 9.78 25.26
CA GLN A 93 -15.01 10.24 24.01
C GLN A 93 -16.06 9.95 22.95
N PRO A 94 -16.41 10.91 22.08
CA PRO A 94 -17.36 10.64 21.00
C PRO A 94 -16.83 9.36 20.39
N ILE A 95 -17.56 8.21 20.55
CA ILE A 95 -17.06 6.84 20.32
C ILE A 95 -16.07 7.04 19.22
N GLN A 96 -14.75 7.04 19.59
CA GLN A 96 -13.72 7.46 18.65
C GLN A 96 -14.16 6.72 17.44
N ARG A 97 -14.56 7.44 16.36
CA ARG A 97 -15.05 6.79 15.15
C ARG A 97 -14.09 5.63 15.08
N HIS A 98 -14.59 4.39 15.12
CA HIS A 98 -13.74 3.33 14.64
C HIS A 98 -13.43 3.93 13.28
N HIS A 99 -12.25 4.54 13.17
CA HIS A 99 -11.60 4.74 11.92
C HIS A 99 -11.79 3.31 11.47
N SER A 100 -12.69 3.07 10.51
CA SER A 100 -12.38 2.07 9.52
C SER A 100 -10.92 2.34 9.33
N MET A 101 -10.08 1.47 9.90
CA MET A 101 -8.67 1.76 10.10
C MET A 101 -8.18 1.77 8.68
N HIS A 102 -8.33 2.94 8.06
CA HIS A 102 -8.47 3.05 6.64
C HIS A 102 -7.07 2.71 6.22
N ARG A 103 -6.95 1.63 5.46
CA ARG A 103 -5.66 1.06 5.09
C ARG A 103 -4.80 2.22 4.59
N VAL A 104 -3.69 2.43 5.28
CA VAL A 104 -2.83 3.60 5.06
C VAL A 104 -1.66 3.13 4.24
N HIS A 105 -1.21 3.97 3.32
CA HIS A 105 0.11 3.82 2.73
C HIS A 105 1.17 3.93 3.82
N ARG A 106 2.12 3.00 3.87
CA ARG A 106 3.20 2.98 4.85
C ARG A 106 4.54 2.73 4.17
N LEU A 107 5.59 3.26 4.79
CA LEU A 107 6.96 2.91 4.47
C LEU A 107 7.30 1.54 5.04
N ILE A 108 8.24 0.81 4.44
CA ILE A 108 8.70 -0.49 4.94
C ILE A 108 9.18 -0.36 6.40
N SER A 109 9.88 0.73 6.74
CA SER A 109 10.33 1.04 8.10
C SER A 109 9.21 1.21 9.14
N GLU A 110 7.98 1.44 8.71
CA GLU A 110 6.81 1.72 9.57
C GLU A 110 5.84 0.53 9.61
N THR A 111 6.19 -0.57 8.95
CA THR A 111 5.35 -1.76 8.88
C THR A 111 5.75 -2.79 9.93
N GLY A 112 4.78 -3.56 10.38
CA GLY A 112 4.97 -4.61 11.37
C GLY A 112 3.72 -5.46 11.50
N PRO A 113 3.84 -6.72 11.97
CA PRO A 113 2.71 -7.67 12.02
C PRO A 113 1.57 -7.21 12.93
N PHE A 114 1.88 -6.37 13.91
CA PHE A 114 0.91 -5.84 14.88
C PHE A 114 0.52 -4.38 14.61
N VAL A 115 1.03 -3.78 13.54
CA VAL A 115 0.70 -2.40 13.17
C VAL A 115 -0.76 -2.36 12.69
N PRO A 116 -1.60 -1.46 13.21
CA PRO A 116 -3.00 -1.42 12.80
C PRO A 116 -3.21 -1.17 11.29
N PRO A 117 -4.21 -1.82 10.65
CA PRO A 117 -5.16 -2.79 11.22
C PRO A 117 -4.72 -4.26 11.02
N ASP A 118 -3.93 -4.83 11.92
CA ASP A 118 -3.48 -6.25 11.86
C ASP A 118 -2.40 -6.54 10.78
N GLY A 119 -1.46 -5.61 10.68
CA GLY A 119 -0.29 -5.67 9.80
C GLY A 119 -0.58 -5.31 8.36
N TYR A 120 -1.82 -4.94 8.02
CA TYR A 120 -2.17 -4.54 6.65
C TYR A 120 -1.73 -3.11 6.33
N PHE A 121 -1.20 -2.93 5.12
CA PHE A 121 -0.72 -1.64 4.62
C PHE A 121 -0.79 -1.58 3.10
N ASP A 122 -0.80 -0.36 2.58
CA ASP A 122 -0.52 -0.09 1.18
C ASP A 122 0.94 0.39 1.07
N CYS A 123 1.62 0.17 -0.04
CA CYS A 123 2.97 0.67 -0.25
C CYS A 123 3.25 1.00 -1.71
N THR A 124 4.39 1.68 -1.92
CA THR A 124 4.98 1.93 -3.23
C THR A 124 6.41 1.48 -3.14
N VAL A 125 6.84 0.62 -4.07
CA VAL A 125 8.14 -0.05 -4.00
C VAL A 125 8.77 -0.14 -5.39
N GLU A 126 10.09 -0.25 -5.42
CA GLU A 126 10.86 -0.71 -6.58
C GLU A 126 11.11 -2.21 -6.45
N VAL A 127 10.87 -2.95 -7.53
CA VAL A 127 11.15 -4.38 -7.61
C VAL A 127 12.64 -4.58 -7.85
N LEU A 128 13.29 -5.37 -7.01
CA LEU A 128 14.71 -5.71 -7.16
C LEU A 128 14.89 -7.09 -7.79
N LYS A 129 14.01 -8.04 -7.45
CA LYS A 129 14.07 -9.40 -7.98
C LYS A 129 12.74 -10.12 -7.81
N VAL A 130 12.43 -11.02 -8.74
CA VAL A 130 11.30 -11.93 -8.61
C VAL A 130 11.77 -13.36 -8.86
N TYR A 131 11.33 -14.29 -8.03
CA TYR A 131 11.44 -15.73 -8.22
C TYR A 131 10.05 -16.31 -8.45
N THR A 132 9.84 -16.88 -9.62
CA THR A 132 8.59 -17.52 -10.01
C THR A 132 8.63 -19.00 -9.60
N ASN A 133 7.74 -19.44 -8.72
CA ASN A 133 7.49 -20.86 -8.43
C ASN A 133 6.09 -21.27 -8.91
N SER A 134 5.72 -22.56 -8.80
CA SER A 134 4.47 -23.07 -9.38
C SER A 134 3.18 -22.44 -8.85
N THR A 135 3.12 -22.03 -7.58
CA THR A 135 1.88 -21.51 -6.95
C THR A 135 2.06 -20.18 -6.21
N VAL A 136 3.26 -19.91 -5.70
CA VAL A 136 3.57 -18.69 -4.93
C VAL A 136 4.85 -18.11 -5.49
N HIS A 137 4.83 -16.83 -5.82
CA HIS A 137 6.02 -16.12 -6.28
C HIS A 137 6.63 -15.34 -5.13
N THR A 138 7.96 -15.24 -5.13
CA THR A 138 8.69 -14.45 -4.15
C THR A 138 9.22 -13.20 -4.83
N MET A 139 8.80 -12.03 -4.37
CA MET A 139 9.27 -10.74 -4.85
C MET A 139 10.14 -10.09 -3.77
N TYR A 140 11.30 -9.56 -4.16
CA TYR A 140 12.13 -8.72 -3.32
C TYR A 140 12.02 -7.29 -3.80
N ALA A 141 11.68 -6.38 -2.89
CA ALA A 141 11.41 -4.99 -3.23
C ALA A 141 11.89 -4.04 -2.13
N THR A 142 12.08 -2.78 -2.47
CA THR A 142 12.50 -1.74 -1.53
C THR A 142 11.76 -0.43 -1.76
N ASP A 143 11.58 0.35 -0.70
CA ASP A 143 11.20 1.75 -0.75
C ASP A 143 12.31 2.67 -0.22
N TYR A 144 13.51 2.12 -0.05
CA TYR A 144 14.70 2.74 0.52
C TYR A 144 14.55 3.20 1.99
N THR A 145 13.69 2.52 2.77
CA THR A 145 13.57 2.72 4.22
C THR A 145 13.97 1.47 4.99
N ARG A 146 14.71 1.65 6.09
CA ARG A 146 15.21 0.55 6.93
C ARG A 146 14.17 0.19 7.98
N ASN A 147 13.79 -1.08 8.05
CA ASN A 147 13.02 -1.62 9.16
C ASN A 147 13.98 -2.35 10.12
N ASN A 148 14.08 -1.88 11.36
CA ASN A 148 15.01 -2.41 12.35
C ASN A 148 14.67 -3.84 12.81
N ASP A 149 13.43 -4.29 12.58
CA ASP A 149 12.97 -5.62 12.93
C ASP A 149 13.23 -6.64 11.80
N MET A 150 13.72 -6.20 10.64
CA MET A 150 14.12 -7.07 9.53
C MET A 150 15.60 -7.45 9.63
N SER A 151 15.92 -8.71 9.34
CA SER A 151 17.30 -9.19 9.21
C SER A 151 17.99 -8.79 7.90
N GLY A 152 17.25 -8.11 7.01
CA GLY A 152 17.65 -7.84 5.63
C GLY A 152 17.64 -9.09 4.73
N ALA A 153 17.67 -8.88 3.42
CA ALA A 153 17.78 -9.94 2.43
C ALA A 153 19.11 -9.80 1.67
N GLN A 154 19.96 -10.81 1.74
CA GLN A 154 21.24 -10.83 1.04
C GLN A 154 21.06 -11.40 -0.37
N SER A 155 21.63 -10.74 -1.37
CA SER A 155 21.64 -11.23 -2.75
C SER A 155 22.81 -10.65 -3.54
N ASN A 156 23.20 -11.31 -4.62
CA ASN A 156 24.12 -10.75 -5.61
C ASN A 156 23.45 -9.74 -6.56
N SER A 157 22.12 -9.58 -6.46
CA SER A 157 21.33 -8.72 -7.33
C SER A 157 21.23 -7.28 -6.82
N TRP A 158 21.72 -7.00 -5.62
CA TRP A 158 21.84 -5.66 -5.03
C TRP A 158 23.08 -5.60 -4.13
N SER A 159 23.51 -4.39 -3.75
CA SER A 159 24.66 -4.20 -2.87
C SER A 159 24.36 -4.65 -1.44
N SER A 160 25.39 -5.06 -0.69
CA SER A 160 25.25 -5.47 0.71
C SER A 160 24.65 -4.38 1.60
N SER A 161 24.90 -3.11 1.29
CA SER A 161 24.32 -1.95 1.97
C SER A 161 22.82 -1.81 1.73
N LEU A 162 22.31 -2.22 0.56
CA LEU A 162 20.87 -2.20 0.28
C LEU A 162 20.12 -3.32 1.02
N SER A 163 20.80 -4.42 1.39
CA SER A 163 20.18 -5.60 2.00
C SER A 163 19.29 -5.30 3.21
N GLU A 164 19.63 -4.29 4.03
CA GLU A 164 18.85 -3.87 5.20
C GLU A 164 17.54 -3.11 4.87
N TYR A 165 17.35 -2.74 3.60
CA TYR A 165 16.20 -2.00 3.07
C TYR A 165 15.29 -2.87 2.20
N VAL A 166 15.64 -4.14 1.99
CA VAL A 166 14.91 -5.05 1.12
C VAL A 166 13.91 -5.87 1.93
N LEU A 167 12.64 -5.80 1.53
CA LEU A 167 11.57 -6.62 2.04
C LEU A 167 11.25 -7.74 1.05
N GLN A 168 11.14 -8.96 1.57
CA GLN A 168 10.60 -10.10 0.85
C GLN A 168 9.07 -10.08 0.91
N PHE A 169 8.43 -10.28 -0.24
CA PHE A 169 6.99 -10.46 -0.38
C PHE A 169 6.69 -11.86 -0.92
N GLU A 170 5.77 -12.57 -0.28
CA GLU A 170 5.09 -13.73 -0.86
C GLU A 170 3.84 -13.26 -1.63
N MET A 171 3.81 -13.58 -2.91
CA MET A 171 2.75 -13.22 -3.84
C MET A 171 1.92 -14.48 -4.14
N TRP A 172 0.67 -14.48 -3.70
CA TRP A 172 -0.28 -15.59 -3.81
C TRP A 172 -1.41 -15.26 -4.79
N ASP A 173 -2.08 -16.29 -5.29
CA ASP A 173 -3.31 -16.18 -6.10
C ASP A 173 -3.17 -15.15 -7.24
N ASP A 174 -4.05 -14.15 -7.29
CA ASP A 174 -4.04 -13.14 -8.35
C ASP A 174 -2.76 -12.29 -8.33
N ALA A 175 -2.20 -12.05 -7.14
CA ALA A 175 -0.93 -11.34 -7.01
C ALA A 175 0.25 -12.14 -7.59
N ALA A 176 0.20 -13.47 -7.56
CA ALA A 176 1.23 -14.32 -8.16
C ALA A 176 1.27 -14.17 -9.69
N GLN A 177 0.09 -14.07 -10.32
CA GLN A 177 0.00 -13.88 -11.78
C GLN A 177 0.67 -12.56 -12.21
N ILE A 178 0.39 -11.47 -11.49
CA ILE A 178 1.00 -10.16 -11.73
C ILE A 178 2.51 -10.22 -11.49
N ALA A 179 2.94 -10.88 -10.41
CA ALA A 179 4.37 -11.01 -10.09
C ALA A 179 5.17 -11.70 -11.21
N GLY A 180 4.56 -12.61 -11.98
CA GLY A 180 5.21 -13.27 -13.11
C GLY A 180 5.61 -12.32 -14.25
N GLU A 181 5.00 -11.14 -14.32
CA GLU A 181 5.26 -10.12 -15.34
C GLU A 181 6.17 -8.98 -14.85
N MET A 182 6.38 -8.86 -13.53
CA MET A 182 7.19 -7.81 -12.93
C MET A 182 8.66 -7.96 -13.29
N ARG A 183 9.35 -6.84 -13.54
CA ARG A 183 10.79 -6.82 -13.83
C ARG A 183 11.57 -6.01 -12.79
N PRO A 184 12.83 -6.38 -12.52
CA PRO A 184 13.74 -5.56 -11.72
C PRO A 184 13.86 -4.13 -12.25
N GLY A 185 13.89 -3.15 -11.35
CA GLY A 185 13.94 -1.71 -11.64
C GLY A 185 12.58 -1.06 -11.87
N GLU A 186 11.50 -1.84 -11.96
CA GLU A 186 10.14 -1.30 -12.15
C GLU A 186 9.49 -0.91 -10.82
N TYR A 187 8.61 0.09 -10.87
CA TYR A 187 7.92 0.62 -9.70
C TYR A 187 6.47 0.15 -9.66
N TYR A 188 5.99 -0.16 -8.46
CA TYR A 188 4.62 -0.64 -8.26
C TYR A 188 3.99 -0.01 -7.02
N SER A 189 2.70 0.35 -7.13
CA SER A 189 1.83 0.58 -5.98
C SER A 189 1.12 -0.72 -5.64
N ILE A 190 1.29 -1.20 -4.42
CA ILE A 190 0.68 -2.43 -3.92
C ILE A 190 -0.28 -2.04 -2.82
N LYS A 191 -1.55 -2.43 -2.95
CA LYS A 191 -2.56 -2.21 -1.91
C LYS A 191 -2.87 -3.50 -1.19
N ASN A 192 -3.21 -3.38 0.09
CA ASN A 192 -3.59 -4.50 0.94
C ASN A 192 -2.50 -5.58 1.07
N ALA A 193 -1.24 -5.17 1.12
CA ALA A 193 -0.17 -6.04 1.60
C ALA A 193 -0.35 -6.27 3.11
N ARG A 194 0.14 -7.40 3.62
CA ARG A 194 0.15 -7.70 5.06
C ARG A 194 1.54 -8.07 5.51
N MET A 195 2.05 -7.38 6.53
CA MET A 195 3.29 -7.79 7.20
C MET A 195 2.99 -8.97 8.13
N LYS A 196 3.78 -10.03 8.06
CA LYS A 196 3.68 -11.21 8.93
C LYS A 196 5.05 -11.72 9.34
N ILE A 197 5.07 -12.61 10.33
CA ILE A 197 6.25 -13.40 10.69
C ILE A 197 6.11 -14.76 10.00
N ASN A 198 7.15 -15.18 9.29
CA ASN A 198 7.19 -16.45 8.58
C ASN A 198 7.56 -17.61 9.52
N SER A 199 7.59 -18.84 8.99
CA SER A 199 7.94 -20.04 9.78
C SER A 199 9.37 -20.01 10.32
N ALA A 200 10.27 -19.23 9.71
CA ALA A 200 11.63 -19.00 10.17
C ALA A 200 11.76 -17.86 11.19
N GLY A 201 10.65 -17.24 11.60
CA GLY A 201 10.65 -16.13 12.55
C GLY A 201 11.03 -14.78 11.95
N GLN A 202 11.12 -14.66 10.62
CA GLN A 202 11.50 -13.43 9.92
C GLN A 202 10.28 -12.66 9.44
N LEU A 203 10.40 -11.33 9.36
CA LEU A 203 9.38 -10.48 8.75
C LEU A 203 9.32 -10.68 7.24
N GLU A 204 8.10 -10.82 6.73
CA GLU A 204 7.82 -10.85 5.30
C GLU A 204 6.47 -10.20 4.98
N GLY A 205 6.37 -9.63 3.79
CA GLY A 205 5.11 -9.16 3.23
C GLY A 205 4.32 -10.32 2.60
N LYS A 206 3.00 -10.27 2.71
CA LYS A 206 2.07 -11.16 1.99
C LYS A 206 1.15 -10.32 1.11
N VAL A 207 1.01 -10.72 -0.15
CA VAL A 207 0.04 -10.14 -1.08
C VAL A 207 -0.74 -11.26 -1.73
N VAL A 208 -2.06 -11.09 -1.81
CA VAL A 208 -2.98 -12.10 -2.37
C VAL A 208 -3.84 -11.52 -3.50
N GLN A 209 -4.25 -10.25 -3.36
CA GLN A 209 -5.16 -9.59 -4.29
C GLN A 209 -4.41 -8.92 -5.44
N ASP A 210 -5.09 -8.79 -6.57
CA ASP A 210 -4.66 -8.08 -7.79
C ASP A 210 -4.61 -6.55 -7.66
N LYS A 211 -4.61 -5.99 -6.45
CA LYS A 211 -4.61 -4.54 -6.21
C LYS A 211 -3.21 -3.95 -6.33
N ILE A 212 -2.58 -4.24 -7.46
CA ILE A 212 -1.20 -3.91 -7.78
C ILE A 212 -1.22 -3.13 -9.08
N VAL A 213 -0.61 -1.95 -9.08
CA VAL A 213 -0.57 -1.06 -10.24
C VAL A 213 0.89 -0.75 -10.54
N LYS A 214 1.32 -1.06 -11.76
CA LYS A 214 2.62 -0.62 -12.28
C LYS A 214 2.62 0.89 -12.41
N LEU A 215 3.73 1.52 -12.04
CA LEU A 215 3.93 2.95 -12.12
C LEU A 215 5.11 3.25 -13.04
N ASP A 216 4.98 4.28 -13.85
CA ASP A 216 6.06 4.86 -14.63
C ASP A 216 6.65 6.07 -13.91
N GLU A 217 7.92 6.40 -14.14
CA GLU A 217 8.54 7.56 -13.49
C GLU A 217 7.81 8.88 -13.77
N SER A 218 7.15 8.98 -14.94
CA SER A 218 6.28 10.13 -15.28
C SER A 218 5.10 10.30 -14.32
N ASP A 219 4.64 9.23 -13.67
CA ASP A 219 3.56 9.28 -12.68
C ASP A 219 3.98 10.04 -11.42
N ALA A 220 5.27 10.30 -11.20
CA ALA A 220 5.74 11.09 -10.06
C ALA A 220 5.20 12.54 -10.07
N ALA A 221 4.70 13.02 -11.22
CA ALA A 221 4.03 14.31 -11.32
C ALA A 221 2.69 14.33 -10.54
N THR A 222 2.01 13.19 -10.40
CA THR A 222 0.68 13.06 -9.79
C THR A 222 0.68 12.17 -8.55
N SER A 223 1.58 11.18 -8.49
CA SER A 223 1.74 10.23 -7.39
C SER A 223 2.73 10.76 -6.36
N ILE A 224 2.20 11.24 -5.23
CA ILE A 224 3.00 11.72 -4.10
C ILE A 224 3.95 10.63 -3.55
N HIS A 225 3.52 9.37 -3.57
CA HIS A 225 4.28 8.26 -2.98
C HIS A 225 5.42 7.81 -3.90
N LEU A 226 5.19 7.80 -5.22
CA LEU A 226 6.27 7.51 -6.17
C LEU A 226 7.31 8.62 -6.16
N LYS A 227 6.88 9.88 -6.19
CA LYS A 227 7.79 11.02 -6.07
C LYS A 227 8.68 10.91 -4.84
N ALA A 228 8.09 10.59 -3.68
CA ALA A 228 8.82 10.41 -2.44
C ALA A 228 9.78 9.20 -2.48
N LEU A 229 9.40 8.10 -3.14
CA LEU A 229 10.29 6.94 -3.35
C LEU A 229 11.50 7.30 -4.20
N LEU A 230 11.30 7.98 -5.33
CA LEU A 230 12.39 8.40 -6.22
C LEU A 230 13.37 9.36 -5.53
N GLU A 231 12.87 10.24 -4.66
CA GLU A 231 13.72 11.10 -3.84
C GLU A 231 14.57 10.29 -2.84
N ARG A 232 13.98 9.28 -2.17
CA ARG A 232 14.72 8.39 -1.27
C ARG A 232 15.76 7.56 -2.01
N LYS A 233 15.42 7.04 -3.19
CA LYS A 233 16.36 6.34 -4.09
C LYS A 233 17.58 7.19 -4.38
N LYS A 234 17.38 8.41 -4.87
CA LYS A 234 18.46 9.36 -5.17
C LYS A 234 19.32 9.65 -3.94
N ASN A 235 18.70 9.83 -2.78
CA ASN A 235 19.42 10.08 -1.52
C ASN A 235 20.24 8.87 -1.07
N TRP A 236 19.73 7.65 -1.29
CA TRP A 236 20.46 6.41 -1.01
C TRP A 236 21.65 6.25 -1.96
N GLU A 237 21.45 6.43 -3.27
CA GLU A 237 22.52 6.34 -4.29
C GLU A 237 23.65 7.34 -4.05
N ALA A 238 23.31 8.57 -3.65
CA ALA A 238 24.30 9.59 -3.31
C ALA A 238 25.13 9.20 -2.06
N LYS A 239 24.48 8.60 -1.05
CA LYS A 239 25.18 8.07 0.13
C LYS A 239 26.07 6.89 -0.24
N GLU A 240 25.58 5.97 -1.06
CA GLU A 240 26.36 4.80 -1.50
C GLU A 240 27.61 5.23 -2.27
N THR A 241 27.47 6.20 -3.17
CA THR A 241 28.59 6.77 -3.92
C THR A 241 29.61 7.45 -3.00
N SER A 242 29.18 7.99 -1.84
CA SER A 242 30.09 8.57 -0.84
C SER A 242 30.74 7.54 0.09
N LEU A 243 30.18 6.32 0.16
CA LEU A 243 30.63 5.22 1.01
C LEU A 243 31.53 4.24 0.29
N GLU A 244 31.49 4.18 -1.05
CA GLU A 244 32.52 3.44 -1.79
C GLU A 244 33.88 4.08 -1.49
N PRO A 245 34.79 3.39 -0.76
CA PRO A 245 36.17 3.83 -0.77
C PRO A 245 36.59 3.82 -2.24
N GLU A 246 37.18 4.90 -2.71
CA GLU A 246 37.80 4.98 -4.04
C GLU A 246 38.68 3.72 -4.19
N ILE A 247 38.17 2.70 -4.89
CA ILE A 247 38.86 1.41 -5.01
C ILE A 247 40.07 1.70 -5.89
N SER A 248 41.18 1.98 -5.23
CA SER A 248 42.44 2.27 -5.88
C SER A 248 42.99 0.96 -6.44
N TYR A 249 42.78 0.77 -7.74
CA TYR A 249 43.38 -0.33 -8.47
C TYR A 249 44.89 -0.07 -8.60
N GLN A 250 45.69 -1.07 -8.28
CA GLN A 250 47.14 -1.07 -8.42
C GLN A 250 47.56 -2.11 -9.46
N LEU A 251 48.63 -1.81 -10.20
CA LEU A 251 49.29 -2.83 -11.01
C LEU A 251 49.95 -3.86 -10.09
N ILE A 252 50.08 -5.10 -10.56
CA ILE A 252 50.71 -6.18 -9.79
C ILE A 252 52.16 -5.81 -9.41
N GLU A 253 52.84 -5.04 -10.27
CA GLU A 253 54.22 -4.57 -10.02
C GLU A 253 54.33 -3.54 -8.88
N ASP A 254 53.25 -2.83 -8.56
CA ASP A 254 53.23 -1.75 -7.57
C ASP A 254 52.83 -2.24 -6.15
N VAL A 255 52.50 -3.52 -6.02
CA VAL A 255 52.00 -4.10 -4.78
C VAL A 255 53.09 -4.19 -3.73
N LYS A 256 52.78 -3.74 -2.51
CA LYS A 256 53.66 -3.87 -1.35
C LYS A 256 53.35 -5.15 -0.58
N GLU A 257 54.40 -5.88 -0.24
CA GLU A 257 54.30 -7.11 0.57
C GLU A 257 53.53 -6.86 1.87
N GLY A 258 52.63 -7.78 2.21
CA GLY A 258 51.80 -7.71 3.43
C GLY A 258 50.64 -6.71 3.38
N LYS A 259 50.34 -6.10 2.22
CA LYS A 259 49.18 -5.22 2.05
C LYS A 259 48.14 -5.81 1.10
N PHE A 260 46.86 -5.66 1.46
CA PHE A 260 45.76 -5.91 0.55
C PHE A 260 45.72 -4.83 -0.54
N PHE A 261 45.39 -5.24 -1.77
CA PHE A 261 45.26 -4.35 -2.92
C PHE A 261 44.16 -4.87 -3.84
N HIS A 262 43.62 -3.99 -4.68
CA HIS A 262 42.69 -4.32 -5.74
C HIS A 262 43.43 -4.26 -7.08
N CYS A 263 43.19 -5.20 -7.98
CA CYS A 263 43.74 -5.18 -9.34
C CYS A 263 42.74 -5.76 -10.34
N THR A 264 42.95 -5.45 -11.61
CA THR A 264 42.26 -6.09 -12.73
C THR A 264 43.26 -6.95 -13.49
N VAL A 265 42.92 -8.21 -13.74
CA VAL A 265 43.80 -9.17 -14.42
C VAL A 265 43.08 -9.86 -15.57
N GLU A 266 43.84 -10.21 -16.58
CA GLU A 266 43.41 -11.16 -17.61
C GLU A 266 43.76 -12.58 -17.15
N VAL A 267 42.81 -13.50 -17.22
CA VAL A 267 43.04 -14.91 -16.89
C VAL A 267 43.57 -15.64 -18.12
N CYS A 268 44.88 -15.85 -18.18
CA CYS A 268 45.51 -16.49 -19.35
C CYS A 268 45.39 -18.02 -19.38
N PHE A 269 45.25 -18.67 -18.22
CA PHE A 269 45.23 -20.14 -18.13
C PHE A 269 44.54 -20.62 -16.85
N ILE A 270 43.70 -21.64 -16.96
CA ILE A 270 43.11 -22.36 -15.83
C ILE A 270 43.42 -23.85 -16.01
N PRO A 271 44.20 -24.50 -15.13
CA PRO A 271 44.43 -25.92 -15.22
C PRO A 271 43.13 -26.68 -14.90
N PHE A 272 42.71 -27.58 -15.79
CA PHE A 272 41.63 -28.52 -15.49
C PHE A 272 42.05 -29.43 -14.35
N ALA A 273 41.41 -29.29 -13.19
CA ALA A 273 41.50 -30.31 -12.15
C ALA A 273 40.80 -31.57 -12.67
N HIS A 274 41.53 -32.68 -12.73
CA HIS A 274 40.94 -33.99 -12.98
C HIS A 274 39.86 -34.26 -11.94
N VAL A 275 38.59 -34.19 -12.35
CA VAL A 275 37.48 -34.72 -11.58
C VAL A 275 37.57 -36.23 -11.70
N ASN A 276 38.04 -36.90 -10.65
CA ASN A 276 37.91 -38.35 -10.56
C ASN A 276 36.42 -38.68 -10.38
N PRO A 277 35.81 -39.44 -11.30
CA PRO A 277 34.47 -39.96 -11.08
C PRO A 277 34.55 -41.12 -10.09
N PHE A 278 33.99 -40.93 -8.89
CA PHE A 278 33.52 -42.02 -8.03
C PHE A 278 32.06 -41.74 -7.65
#